data_AF-A0AA40E972-F1
#
_entry.id   AF-A0AA40E972-F1
#
_cell.length_a   1.000
_cell.length_b   1.000
_cell.length_c   1.000
_cell.angle_alpha   90.00
_cell.angle_beta   90.00
_cell.angle_gamma   90.00
#
_symmetry.space_group_name_H-M   'P 1'
#
loop_
_entity.id
_entity.type
_entity.pdbx_description
1 polymer ?
#
loop_
_entity_poly.entity_id
_entity_poly.type
_entity_poly.pdbx_seq_one_letter_code
_entity_poly.pdbx_strand_id
1 'polypeptide(L)'
;MAPEGQAKKRKSAEDGGARKKRKKQMREDEGDLDVEVGLNKGFERMDGQLLADHIAQKTTRFGADLSPIELSDLYISANAIKDTTSWERPRSLDNLPDFLESFSEDWNRLRSAPKVNGSPHTIIVAGAGLRAADLVRAVRKYQTKGSTIGKLFAKHFKLEEQVAFLEKTRTGIAVGTPQRLIDLLENGALSIANLKRVVVDASHIDQKKRGITDMRETMMPLVKLLSRKELKEKFTTSDQSQVAELIFY
;
A
#
# COMPACT_ATOMS: atom_id res chain seq x y z
N MET A 1 -43.27 3.48 54.38
CA MET A 1 -41.96 2.80 54.37
C MET A 1 -41.89 1.92 53.13
N ALA A 2 -41.18 2.36 52.10
CA ALA A 2 -40.87 1.58 50.89
C ALA A 2 -39.35 1.39 50.85
N PRO A 3 -38.82 0.19 50.49
CA PRO A 3 -37.39 -0.07 50.55
C PRO A 3 -36.65 0.45 49.32
N GLU A 4 -35.43 0.92 49.58
CA GLU A 4 -34.48 1.54 48.65
C GLU A 4 -33.94 0.55 47.60
N GLY A 5 -33.78 1.04 46.36
CA GLY A 5 -33.18 0.29 45.26
C GLY A 5 -31.65 0.25 45.32
N GLN A 6 -31.07 -0.94 45.24
CA GLN A 6 -29.63 -1.13 45.03
C GLN A 6 -29.32 -1.19 43.52
N ALA A 7 -28.71 -0.13 42.98
CA ALA A 7 -28.06 -0.15 41.68
C ALA A 7 -26.64 -0.75 41.79
N LYS A 8 -26.49 -2.03 41.43
CA LYS A 8 -25.17 -2.69 41.33
C LYS A 8 -24.39 -2.19 40.11
N LYS A 9 -23.31 -1.44 40.34
CA LYS A 9 -22.23 -1.14 39.38
C LYS A 9 -21.69 -2.44 38.76
N ARG A 10 -21.93 -2.64 37.45
CA ARG A 10 -21.15 -3.56 36.59
C ARG A 10 -20.38 -2.74 35.56
N LYS A 11 -19.15 -2.36 35.88
CA LYS A 11 -18.14 -1.90 34.89
C LYS A 11 -16.74 -2.28 35.40
N SER A 12 -15.87 -2.75 34.48
CA SER A 12 -14.39 -2.65 34.51
C SER A 12 -13.51 -3.93 34.58
N ALA A 13 -13.96 -5.11 34.14
CA ALA A 13 -13.02 -6.23 33.92
C ALA A 13 -12.50 -6.34 32.47
N GLU A 14 -13.37 -6.20 31.46
CA GLU A 14 -12.98 -6.35 30.04
C GLU A 14 -12.13 -5.20 29.49
N ASP A 15 -12.40 -3.97 29.92
CA ASP A 15 -11.74 -2.76 29.40
C ASP A 15 -10.26 -2.66 29.83
N GLY A 16 -9.92 -3.21 31.00
CA GLY A 16 -8.54 -3.27 31.50
C GLY A 16 -7.65 -4.22 30.68
N GLY A 17 -8.20 -5.33 30.21
CA GLY A 17 -7.49 -6.30 29.37
C GLY A 17 -7.22 -5.76 27.97
N ALA A 18 -8.21 -5.14 27.35
CA ALA A 18 -8.07 -4.50 26.04
C ALA A 18 -7.05 -3.35 26.06
N ARG A 19 -7.06 -2.53 27.11
CA ARG A 19 -6.11 -1.42 27.28
C ARG A 19 -4.68 -1.88 27.53
N LYS A 20 -4.48 -2.98 28.29
CA LYS A 20 -3.16 -3.61 28.47
C LYS A 20 -2.63 -4.23 27.17
N LYS A 21 -3.48 -4.94 26.41
CA LYS A 21 -3.11 -5.49 25.08
C LYS A 21 -2.73 -4.38 24.10
N ARG A 22 -3.52 -3.30 24.01
CA ARG A 22 -3.19 -2.13 23.18
C ARG A 22 -1.86 -1.47 23.56
N LYS A 23 -1.58 -1.34 24.87
CA LYS A 23 -0.31 -0.76 25.35
C LYS A 23 0.89 -1.66 25.07
N LYS A 24 0.71 -2.99 25.07
CA LYS A 24 1.74 -3.95 24.68
C LYS A 24 2.01 -3.89 23.17
N GLN A 25 0.96 -3.93 22.36
CA GLN A 25 1.06 -3.86 20.90
C GLN A 25 1.72 -2.55 20.43
N MET A 26 1.37 -1.41 21.04
CA MET A 26 2.00 -0.12 20.72
C MET A 26 3.51 -0.09 21.04
N ARG A 27 3.95 -0.79 22.08
CA ARG A 27 5.37 -0.90 22.44
C ARG A 27 6.14 -1.84 21.51
N GLU A 28 5.49 -2.89 21.01
CA GLU A 28 6.06 -3.81 20.02
C GLU A 28 6.18 -3.09 18.65
N ASP A 29 5.13 -2.40 18.21
CA ASP A 29 5.15 -1.56 17.00
C ASP A 29 6.28 -0.50 17.06
N GLU A 30 6.51 0.13 18.22
CA GLU A 30 7.62 1.09 18.39
C GLU A 30 9.01 0.44 18.38
N GLY A 31 9.11 -0.82 18.80
CA GLY A 31 10.37 -1.59 18.83
C GLY A 31 10.86 -2.02 17.45
N ASP A 32 9.96 -2.11 16.49
CA ASP A 32 10.28 -2.44 15.09
C ASP A 32 10.71 -1.19 14.27
N LEU A 33 10.60 0.02 14.83
CA LEU A 33 10.97 1.25 14.12
C LEU A 33 12.46 1.55 14.23
N ASP A 34 13.15 1.48 13.10
CA ASP A 34 14.49 1.98 12.89
C ASP A 34 14.43 3.42 12.36
N VAL A 35 14.50 4.38 13.27
CA VAL A 35 14.38 5.82 12.96
C VAL A 35 15.60 6.35 12.20
N GLU A 36 16.78 5.77 12.40
CA GLU A 36 18.01 6.21 11.73
C GLU A 36 17.95 5.89 10.23
N VAL A 37 17.45 4.71 9.89
CA VAL A 37 17.30 4.27 8.49
C VAL A 37 15.94 4.67 7.90
N GLY A 38 15.00 5.11 8.75
CA GLY A 38 13.65 5.50 8.33
C GLY A 38 12.79 4.31 7.92
N LEU A 39 12.93 3.17 8.61
CA LEU A 39 12.23 1.92 8.30
C LEU A 39 11.48 1.34 9.50
N ASN A 40 10.34 0.72 9.23
CA ASN A 40 9.63 -0.19 10.12
C ASN A 40 9.98 -1.62 9.71
N LYS A 41 10.85 -2.27 10.50
CA LYS A 41 11.33 -3.64 10.27
C LYS A 41 10.25 -4.71 10.53
N GLY A 42 9.11 -4.33 11.10
CA GLY A 42 7.98 -5.24 11.29
C GLY A 42 7.48 -5.82 9.97
N PHE A 43 7.44 -5.00 8.91
CA PHE A 43 7.01 -5.42 7.57
C PHE A 43 7.91 -6.50 6.94
N GLU A 44 9.18 -6.61 7.36
CA GLU A 44 10.10 -7.65 6.89
C GLU A 44 9.67 -9.06 7.31
N ARG A 45 8.95 -9.16 8.44
CA ARG A 45 8.58 -10.42 9.10
C ARG A 45 7.11 -10.80 8.91
N MET A 46 6.29 -9.91 8.35
CA MET A 46 4.86 -10.18 8.16
C MET A 46 4.64 -10.98 6.88
N ASP A 47 4.11 -12.19 7.02
CA ASP A 47 3.56 -12.96 5.91
C ASP A 47 2.22 -12.37 5.42
N GLY A 48 1.64 -12.97 4.38
CA GLY A 48 0.39 -12.48 3.80
C GLY A 48 -0.79 -12.42 4.79
N GLN A 49 -0.85 -13.33 5.78
CA GLN A 49 -1.90 -13.35 6.78
C GLN A 49 -1.71 -12.22 7.79
N LEU A 50 -0.50 -12.06 8.31
CA LEU A 50 -0.15 -10.98 9.24
C LEU A 50 -0.32 -9.60 8.60
N LEU A 51 0.02 -9.45 7.31
CA LEU A 51 -0.21 -8.21 6.56
C LEU A 51 -1.70 -7.92 6.41
N ALA A 52 -2.52 -8.91 6.04
CA ALA A 52 -3.97 -8.74 5.92
C ALA A 52 -4.58 -8.31 7.26
N ASP A 53 -4.20 -8.95 8.36
CA ASP A 53 -4.67 -8.63 9.71
C ASP A 53 -4.22 -7.22 10.15
N HIS A 54 -2.97 -6.85 9.88
CA HIS A 54 -2.45 -5.51 10.16
C HIS A 54 -3.25 -4.42 9.41
N ILE A 55 -3.49 -4.63 8.12
CA ILE A 55 -4.25 -3.70 7.27
C ILE A 55 -5.71 -3.63 7.72
N ALA A 56 -6.36 -4.75 8.04
CA ALA A 56 -7.72 -4.79 8.55
C ALA A 56 -7.85 -4.04 9.90
N GLN A 57 -6.88 -4.21 10.80
CA GLN A 57 -6.84 -3.51 12.08
C GLN A 57 -6.73 -1.99 11.90
N LYS A 58 -5.81 -1.52 11.04
CA LYS A 58 -5.62 -0.09 10.76
C LYS A 58 -6.86 0.49 10.04
N THR A 59 -7.45 -0.25 9.11
CA THR A 59 -8.69 0.14 8.40
C THR A 59 -9.84 0.33 9.38
N THR A 60 -10.09 -0.63 10.27
CA THR A 60 -11.14 -0.54 11.29
C THR A 60 -10.90 0.64 12.24
N ARG A 61 -9.64 0.90 12.60
CA ARG A 61 -9.27 2.02 13.46
C ARG A 61 -9.55 3.38 12.80
N PHE A 62 -9.18 3.54 11.53
CA PHE A 62 -9.30 4.82 10.83
C PHE A 62 -10.67 5.06 10.19
N GLY A 63 -11.40 3.99 9.87
CA GLY A 63 -12.77 4.01 9.36
C GLY A 63 -13.82 3.78 10.44
N ALA A 64 -13.66 4.33 11.64
CA ALA A 64 -14.60 4.16 12.75
C ALA A 64 -16.01 4.71 12.46
N ASP A 65 -16.13 5.58 11.45
CA ASP A 65 -17.36 6.13 10.89
C ASP A 65 -18.02 5.25 9.82
N LEU A 66 -17.34 4.18 9.36
CA LEU A 66 -17.86 3.26 8.37
C LEU A 66 -18.71 2.18 9.02
N SER A 67 -19.77 1.79 8.33
CA SER A 67 -20.59 0.64 8.70
C SER A 67 -19.82 -0.68 8.54
N PRO A 68 -20.28 -1.77 9.20
CA PRO A 68 -19.66 -3.09 9.05
C PRO A 68 -19.60 -3.58 7.59
N ILE A 69 -20.59 -3.21 6.78
CA ILE A 69 -20.62 -3.59 5.35
C ILE A 69 -19.58 -2.82 4.54
N GLU A 70 -19.42 -1.52 4.77
CA GLU A 70 -18.38 -0.71 4.13
C GLU A 70 -16.97 -1.17 4.53
N LEU A 71 -16.77 -1.57 5.80
CA LEU A 71 -15.50 -2.15 6.24
C LEU A 71 -15.22 -3.49 5.56
N SER A 72 -16.24 -4.33 5.37
CA SER A 72 -16.12 -5.59 4.62
C SER A 72 -15.72 -5.34 3.16
N ASP A 73 -16.25 -4.30 2.53
CA ASP A 73 -15.90 -3.93 1.16
C ASP A 73 -14.44 -3.46 1.03
N LEU A 74 -13.84 -2.97 2.12
CA LEU A 74 -12.42 -2.57 2.19
C LEU A 74 -11.48 -3.69 2.63
N TYR A 75 -11.98 -4.89 2.92
CA TYR A 75 -11.16 -6.01 3.34
C TYR A 75 -10.26 -6.50 2.20
N ILE A 76 -8.98 -6.73 2.52
CA ILE A 76 -7.97 -7.30 1.62
C ILE A 76 -7.65 -8.71 2.11
N SER A 77 -7.88 -9.71 1.26
CA SER A 77 -7.59 -11.11 1.59
C SER A 77 -6.10 -11.39 1.63
N ALA A 78 -5.66 -12.24 2.56
CA ALA A 78 -4.28 -12.74 2.60
C ALA A 78 -3.85 -13.39 1.26
N ASN A 79 -4.77 -14.06 0.56
CA ASN A 79 -4.51 -14.69 -0.74
C ASN A 79 -4.18 -13.68 -1.86
N ALA A 80 -4.56 -12.40 -1.69
CA ALA A 80 -4.20 -11.36 -2.64
C ALA A 80 -2.75 -10.88 -2.45
N ILE A 81 -2.17 -11.12 -1.27
CA ILE A 81 -0.87 -10.59 -0.87
C ILE A 81 0.21 -11.61 -1.20
N LYS A 82 1.21 -11.17 -1.96
CA LYS A 82 2.41 -11.97 -2.25
C LYS A 82 3.29 -12.00 -1.00
N ASP A 83 3.61 -13.20 -0.54
CA ASP A 83 4.61 -13.40 0.50
C ASP A 83 6.01 -12.99 -0.01
N THR A 84 6.65 -12.10 0.74
CA THR A 84 7.99 -11.56 0.46
C THR A 84 8.93 -11.68 1.66
N THR A 85 8.60 -12.55 2.63
CA THR A 85 9.42 -12.85 3.81
C THR A 85 10.75 -13.53 3.47
N SER A 86 10.88 -14.10 2.26
CA SER A 86 12.15 -14.63 1.74
C SER A 86 13.19 -13.54 1.40
N TRP A 87 12.82 -12.26 1.43
CA TRP A 87 13.75 -11.16 1.22
C TRP A 87 14.47 -10.78 2.51
N GLU A 88 15.78 -11.01 2.55
CA GLU A 88 16.59 -10.84 3.77
C GLU A 88 17.25 -9.46 3.91
N ARG A 89 17.28 -8.65 2.85
CA ARG A 89 17.91 -7.32 2.90
C ARG A 89 16.94 -6.26 3.46
N PRO A 90 17.45 -5.17 4.06
CA PRO A 90 16.58 -4.08 4.51
C PRO A 90 15.71 -3.55 3.37
N ARG A 91 14.43 -3.31 3.63
CA ARG A 91 13.49 -2.75 2.63
C ARG A 91 13.65 -1.23 2.47
N SER A 92 14.90 -0.83 2.21
CA SER A 92 15.39 0.55 2.11
C SER A 92 15.22 1.12 0.69
N LEU A 93 15.43 2.41 0.49
CA LEU A 93 15.34 2.99 -0.86
C LEU A 93 16.35 2.35 -1.83
N ASP A 94 17.57 2.09 -1.36
CA ASP A 94 18.67 1.59 -2.18
C ASP A 94 18.47 0.15 -2.63
N ASN A 95 17.76 -0.64 -1.82
CA ASN A 95 17.47 -2.05 -2.11
C ASN A 95 16.21 -2.26 -2.96
N LEU A 96 15.40 -1.21 -3.20
CA LEU A 96 14.15 -1.33 -3.94
C LEU A 96 14.35 -1.92 -5.34
N PRO A 97 15.34 -1.49 -6.15
CA PRO A 97 15.51 -2.05 -7.47
C PRO A 97 15.75 -3.56 -7.40
N ASP A 98 16.64 -4.01 -6.53
CA ASP A 98 16.98 -5.42 -6.42
C ASP A 98 15.83 -6.26 -5.85
N PHE A 99 15.03 -5.68 -4.94
CA PHE A 99 13.80 -6.29 -4.46
C PHE A 99 12.80 -6.50 -5.62
N LEU A 100 12.63 -5.50 -6.49
CA LEU A 100 11.77 -5.65 -7.65
C LEU A 100 12.29 -6.74 -8.60
N GLU A 101 13.61 -6.87 -8.75
CA GLU A 101 14.23 -7.91 -9.58
C GLU A 101 14.00 -9.31 -8.99
N SER A 102 14.11 -9.49 -7.66
CA SER A 102 13.92 -10.80 -7.02
C SER A 102 12.49 -11.32 -7.06
N PHE A 103 11.50 -10.42 -7.06
CA PHE A 103 10.09 -10.78 -7.15
C PHE A 103 9.53 -10.63 -8.57
N SER A 104 10.37 -10.46 -9.58
CA SER A 104 9.98 -10.47 -10.99
C SER A 104 10.42 -11.77 -11.67
N GLU A 105 9.49 -12.51 -12.28
CA GLU A 105 9.82 -13.71 -13.09
C GLU A 105 10.85 -13.40 -14.19
N ASP A 106 10.70 -12.25 -14.83
CA ASP A 106 11.63 -11.72 -15.84
C ASP A 106 11.93 -10.26 -15.52
N TRP A 107 13.02 -10.03 -14.80
CA TRP A 107 13.44 -8.69 -14.39
C TRP A 107 13.71 -7.76 -15.57
N ASN A 108 14.06 -8.28 -16.76
CA ASN A 108 14.25 -7.44 -17.95
C ASN A 108 12.96 -6.73 -18.35
N ARG A 109 11.79 -7.31 -18.02
CA ARG A 109 10.49 -6.68 -18.29
C ARG A 109 10.29 -5.39 -17.50
N LEU A 110 10.99 -5.20 -16.38
CA LEU A 110 10.97 -3.92 -15.65
C LEU A 110 11.44 -2.75 -16.53
N ARG A 111 12.30 -3.01 -17.52
CA ARG A 111 12.80 -2.01 -18.51
C ARG A 111 11.86 -1.79 -19.69
N SER A 112 10.80 -2.58 -19.80
CA SER A 112 9.84 -2.54 -20.89
C SER A 112 8.60 -1.74 -20.50
N ALA A 113 7.71 -1.51 -21.45
CA ALA A 113 6.38 -0.98 -21.19
C ALA A 113 5.38 -1.76 -22.05
N PRO A 114 4.11 -1.84 -21.68
CA PRO A 114 3.06 -2.29 -22.58
C PRO A 114 2.95 -1.38 -23.81
N LYS A 115 2.45 -1.91 -24.94
CA LYS A 115 2.27 -1.11 -26.17
C LYS A 115 1.24 0.00 -25.99
N VAL A 116 0.26 -0.23 -25.12
CA VAL A 116 -0.81 0.71 -24.79
C VAL A 116 -0.25 1.78 -23.84
N ASN A 117 -0.49 3.05 -24.18
CA ASN A 117 -0.11 4.19 -23.34
C ASN A 117 -0.88 4.15 -22.01
N GLY A 118 -0.29 4.73 -20.97
CA GLY A 118 -0.94 4.83 -19.66
C GLY A 118 -1.23 3.50 -18.97
N SER A 119 -0.65 2.38 -19.43
CA SER A 119 -0.90 1.04 -18.87
C SER A 119 0.37 0.43 -18.28
N PRO A 120 0.80 0.84 -17.07
CA PRO A 120 1.99 0.28 -16.43
C PRO A 120 1.80 -1.18 -16.03
N HIS A 121 2.89 -1.96 -16.10
CA HIS A 121 2.93 -3.31 -15.52
C HIS A 121 3.21 -3.28 -14.01
N THR A 122 3.79 -2.20 -13.50
CA THR A 122 4.12 -2.03 -12.08
C THR A 122 3.68 -0.67 -11.58
N ILE A 123 2.89 -0.66 -10.50
CA ILE A 123 2.52 0.56 -9.78
C ILE A 123 3.17 0.51 -8.40
N ILE A 124 3.95 1.52 -8.05
CA ILE A 124 4.55 1.69 -6.73
C ILE A 124 3.77 2.79 -5.99
N VAL A 125 3.25 2.46 -4.81
CA VAL A 125 2.38 3.33 -4.01
C VAL A 125 3.16 3.85 -2.81
N ALA A 126 3.29 5.17 -2.72
CA ALA A 126 4.02 5.86 -1.67
C ALA A 126 3.08 6.66 -0.76
N GLY A 127 3.43 6.80 0.52
CA GLY A 127 2.62 7.57 1.47
C GLY A 127 2.65 9.08 1.26
N ALA A 128 3.64 9.62 0.55
CA ALA A 128 3.77 11.06 0.32
C ALA A 128 4.47 11.38 -1.00
N GLY A 129 4.22 12.58 -1.55
CA GLY A 129 4.81 13.02 -2.81
C GLY A 129 6.34 13.20 -2.77
N LEU A 130 6.92 13.54 -1.62
CA LEU A 130 8.38 13.58 -1.46
C LEU A 130 8.97 12.18 -1.59
N ARG A 131 8.44 11.21 -0.83
CA ARG A 131 8.86 9.81 -0.89
C ARG A 131 8.64 9.20 -2.28
N ALA A 132 7.51 9.50 -2.93
CA ALA A 132 7.25 9.10 -4.31
C ALA A 132 8.35 9.59 -5.27
N ALA A 133 8.84 10.81 -5.10
CA ALA A 133 9.94 11.33 -5.92
C ALA A 133 11.26 10.57 -5.67
N ASP A 134 11.52 10.12 -4.46
CA ASP A 134 12.70 9.33 -4.12
C ASP A 134 12.62 7.93 -4.74
N LEU A 135 11.47 7.27 -4.62
CA LEU A 135 11.19 5.98 -5.27
C LEU A 135 11.35 6.07 -6.80
N VAL A 136 10.86 7.15 -7.43
CA VAL A 136 11.09 7.42 -8.87
C VAL A 136 12.58 7.50 -9.22
N ARG A 137 13.42 8.05 -8.35
CA ARG A 137 14.87 8.09 -8.58
C ARG A 137 15.49 6.69 -8.44
N ALA A 138 15.08 5.91 -7.44
CA ALA A 138 15.56 4.55 -7.24
C ALA A 138 15.25 3.64 -8.44
N VAL A 139 14.04 3.72 -8.98
CA VAL A 139 13.64 2.89 -10.13
C VAL A 139 14.06 3.45 -11.49
N ARG A 140 14.73 4.62 -11.52
CA ARG A 140 15.14 5.30 -12.77
C ARG A 140 16.01 4.44 -13.68
N LYS A 141 16.76 3.47 -13.12
CA LYS A 141 17.59 2.53 -13.89
C LYS A 141 16.79 1.72 -14.92
N TYR A 142 15.47 1.60 -14.72
CA TYR A 142 14.56 0.88 -15.62
C TYR A 142 13.99 1.74 -16.76
N GLN A 143 14.20 3.06 -16.73
CA GLN A 143 13.71 3.93 -17.79
C GLN A 143 14.45 3.66 -19.11
N THR A 144 13.71 3.55 -20.21
CA THR A 144 14.27 3.39 -21.57
C THR A 144 13.59 4.36 -22.54
N LYS A 145 14.11 4.49 -23.77
CA LYS A 145 13.49 5.34 -24.81
C LYS A 145 12.03 4.99 -25.10
N GLY A 146 11.62 3.74 -24.84
CA GLY A 146 10.26 3.25 -25.07
C GLY A 146 9.46 2.94 -23.79
N SER A 147 10.02 3.22 -22.60
CA SER A 147 9.37 2.99 -21.31
C SER A 147 9.76 4.12 -20.36
N THR A 148 8.83 5.06 -20.15
CA THR A 148 9.03 6.18 -19.22
C THR A 148 8.51 5.81 -17.83
N ILE A 149 9.12 6.36 -16.77
CA ILE A 149 8.59 6.21 -15.42
C ILE A 149 7.51 7.26 -15.16
N GLY A 150 6.30 6.80 -14.87
CA GLY A 150 5.16 7.65 -14.57
C GLY A 150 5.27 8.26 -13.18
N LYS A 151 5.11 9.58 -13.07
CA LYS A 151 5.12 10.31 -11.80
C LYS A 151 3.71 10.75 -11.46
N LEU A 152 3.00 9.96 -10.67
CA LEU A 152 1.55 10.06 -10.44
C LEU A 152 1.25 10.55 -9.01
N PHE A 153 1.80 11.71 -8.64
CA PHE A 153 1.60 12.34 -7.32
C PHE A 153 1.54 13.87 -7.41
N ALA A 154 0.84 14.50 -6.48
CA ALA A 154 0.70 15.95 -6.39
C ALA A 154 1.95 16.59 -5.74
N LYS A 155 2.92 17.01 -6.56
CA LYS A 155 4.04 17.85 -6.09
C LYS A 155 4.26 19.06 -6.98
N HIS A 156 4.51 18.81 -8.27
CA HIS A 156 4.67 19.85 -9.30
C HIS A 156 3.79 19.61 -10.53
N PHE A 157 2.99 18.54 -10.54
CA PHE A 157 2.15 18.15 -11.67
C PHE A 157 0.67 18.19 -11.29
N LYS A 158 -0.11 18.90 -12.10
CA LYS A 158 -1.57 18.88 -12.02
C LYS A 158 -2.12 17.54 -12.53
N LEU A 159 -3.39 17.27 -12.24
CA LEU A 159 -4.03 16.02 -12.67
C LEU A 159 -4.06 15.95 -14.20
N GLU A 160 -4.44 17.05 -14.85
CA GLU A 160 -4.59 17.16 -16.31
C GLU A 160 -3.26 16.96 -17.05
N GLU A 161 -2.16 17.41 -16.46
CA GLU A 161 -0.82 17.20 -17.00
C GLU A 161 -0.41 15.72 -16.95
N GLN A 162 -0.82 15.01 -15.90
CA GLN A 162 -0.58 13.57 -15.76
C GLN A 162 -1.48 12.75 -16.68
N VAL A 163 -2.73 13.18 -16.88
CA VAL A 163 -3.63 12.61 -17.89
C VAL A 163 -2.99 12.73 -19.26
N ALA A 164 -2.61 13.94 -19.68
CA ALA A 164 -1.96 14.17 -20.97
C ALA A 164 -0.64 13.39 -21.14
N PHE A 165 0.13 13.22 -20.05
CA PHE A 165 1.32 12.38 -20.04
C PHE A 165 0.96 10.90 -20.28
N LEU A 166 0.00 10.35 -19.54
CA LEU A 166 -0.38 8.93 -19.64
C LEU A 166 -0.99 8.60 -21.00
N GLU A 167 -1.78 9.49 -21.59
CA GLU A 167 -2.37 9.30 -22.93
C GLU A 167 -1.32 9.21 -24.05
N LYS A 168 -0.18 9.90 -23.88
CA LYS A 168 0.86 10.02 -24.91
C LYS A 168 2.08 9.14 -24.67
N THR A 169 2.22 8.59 -23.47
CA THR A 169 3.46 7.96 -23.02
C THR A 169 3.26 6.52 -22.61
N ARG A 170 4.05 5.64 -23.23
CA ARG A 170 4.23 4.26 -22.76
C ARG A 170 4.97 4.27 -21.43
N THR A 171 4.31 3.72 -20.42
CA THR A 171 4.79 3.71 -19.04
C THR A 171 4.95 2.26 -18.60
N GLY A 172 6.14 1.85 -18.18
CA GLY A 172 6.39 0.52 -17.62
C GLY A 172 6.09 0.48 -16.12
N ILE A 173 6.78 1.36 -15.40
CA ILE A 173 6.63 1.57 -13.96
C ILE A 173 5.99 2.94 -13.73
N ALA A 174 4.97 3.00 -12.88
CA ALA A 174 4.40 4.23 -12.38
C ALA A 174 4.56 4.30 -10.86
N VAL A 175 4.89 5.48 -10.33
CA VAL A 175 4.99 5.73 -8.89
C VAL A 175 4.03 6.83 -8.51
N GLY A 176 3.18 6.61 -7.51
CA GLY A 176 2.15 7.57 -7.14
C GLY A 176 1.72 7.50 -5.69
N THR A 177 0.91 8.49 -5.30
CA THR A 177 0.22 8.50 -4.00
C THR A 177 -1.19 7.94 -4.16
N PRO A 178 -1.77 7.28 -3.15
CA PRO A 178 -3.04 6.57 -3.30
C PRO A 178 -4.17 7.39 -3.93
N GLN A 179 -4.42 8.61 -3.43
CA GLN A 179 -5.49 9.46 -3.96
C GLN A 179 -5.27 9.80 -5.44
N ARG A 180 -4.03 10.14 -5.83
CA ARG A 180 -3.74 10.51 -7.22
C ARG A 180 -3.88 9.32 -8.16
N LEU A 181 -3.53 8.12 -7.71
CA LEU A 181 -3.76 6.90 -8.48
C LEU A 181 -5.25 6.64 -8.66
N ILE A 182 -6.07 6.82 -7.62
CA ILE A 182 -7.54 6.75 -7.72
C ILE A 182 -8.06 7.74 -8.75
N ASP A 183 -7.69 9.02 -8.64
CA ASP A 183 -8.16 10.08 -9.55
C ASP A 183 -7.85 9.75 -11.04
N LEU A 184 -6.66 9.19 -11.31
CA LEU A 184 -6.23 8.83 -12.65
C LEU A 184 -6.89 7.55 -13.19
N LEU A 185 -7.22 6.59 -12.31
CA LEU A 185 -8.02 5.41 -12.68
C LEU A 185 -9.45 5.81 -13.01
N GLU A 186 -10.06 6.69 -12.21
CA GLU A 186 -11.42 7.18 -12.41
C GLU A 186 -11.56 8.04 -13.68
N ASN A 187 -10.53 8.83 -13.98
CA ASN A 187 -10.47 9.57 -15.24
C ASN A 187 -10.26 8.66 -16.47
N GLY A 188 -9.77 7.43 -16.28
CA GLY A 188 -9.51 6.47 -17.37
C GLY A 188 -8.15 6.61 -18.05
N ALA A 189 -7.35 7.62 -17.68
CA ALA A 189 -6.00 7.82 -18.23
C ALA A 189 -5.00 6.75 -17.74
N LEU A 190 -5.17 6.25 -16.51
CA LEU A 190 -4.39 5.14 -15.98
C LEU A 190 -5.16 3.83 -16.20
N SER A 191 -4.55 2.87 -16.88
CA SER A 191 -5.14 1.55 -17.14
C SER A 191 -4.37 0.45 -16.41
N ILE A 192 -5.10 -0.42 -15.71
CA ILE A 192 -4.53 -1.61 -15.06
C ILE A 192 -4.57 -2.86 -15.94
N ALA A 193 -4.92 -2.74 -17.24
CA ALA A 193 -5.06 -3.88 -18.14
C ALA A 193 -3.82 -4.78 -18.15
N ASN A 194 -2.64 -4.18 -18.20
CA ASN A 194 -1.34 -4.88 -18.24
C ASN A 194 -0.66 -4.98 -16.87
N LEU A 195 -1.37 -4.66 -15.79
CA LEU A 195 -0.82 -4.67 -14.44
C LEU A 195 -0.37 -6.07 -14.04
N LYS A 196 0.87 -6.18 -13.57
CA LYS A 196 1.48 -7.40 -13.03
C LYS A 196 1.75 -7.29 -11.54
N ARG A 197 1.95 -6.08 -11.02
CA ARG A 197 2.16 -5.89 -9.58
C ARG A 197 1.84 -4.48 -9.09
N VAL A 198 1.35 -4.43 -7.86
CA VAL A 198 1.25 -3.24 -7.02
C VAL A 198 2.20 -3.40 -5.85
N VAL A 199 3.09 -2.43 -5.67
CA VAL A 199 4.11 -2.43 -4.60
C VAL A 199 3.81 -1.27 -3.66
N VAL A 200 3.44 -1.56 -2.42
CA VAL A 200 3.16 -0.56 -1.39
C VAL A 200 4.44 -0.32 -0.60
N ASP A 201 4.97 0.91 -0.60
CA ASP A 201 6.13 1.33 0.23
C ASP A 201 5.69 1.48 1.70
N ALA A 202 5.52 0.34 2.35
CA ALA A 202 4.96 0.17 3.69
C ALA A 202 6.02 0.23 4.78
N SER A 203 7.24 -0.25 4.51
CA SER A 203 8.35 -0.20 5.48
C SER A 203 8.84 1.21 5.73
N HIS A 204 8.71 2.14 4.79
CA HIS A 204 9.18 3.52 5.00
C HIS A 204 8.37 4.25 6.09
N ILE A 205 9.09 4.87 7.04
CA ILE A 205 8.53 5.81 8.03
C ILE A 205 9.11 7.21 7.84
N ASP A 206 8.27 8.22 8.05
CA ASP A 206 8.70 9.62 8.04
C ASP A 206 9.44 10.03 9.34
N GLN A 207 9.91 11.28 9.39
CA GLN A 207 10.58 11.85 10.57
C GLN A 207 9.71 11.85 11.84
N LYS A 208 8.39 11.71 11.71
CA LYS A 208 7.45 11.61 12.82
C LYS A 208 7.08 10.15 13.12
N LYS A 209 7.83 9.18 12.59
CA LYS A 209 7.64 7.74 12.76
C LYS A 209 6.32 7.23 12.20
N ARG A 210 5.86 7.78 11.07
CA ARG A 210 4.60 7.40 10.43
C ARG A 210 4.86 6.82 9.05
N GLY A 211 4.34 5.61 8.80
CA GLY A 211 4.30 4.99 7.47
C GLY A 211 2.98 5.28 6.74
N ILE A 212 2.85 4.69 5.54
CA ILE A 212 1.64 4.84 4.71
C ILE A 212 0.37 4.32 5.40
N THR A 213 0.50 3.36 6.32
CA THR A 213 -0.60 2.75 7.06
C THR A 213 -0.93 3.45 8.39
N ASP A 214 -0.18 4.48 8.79
CA ASP A 214 -0.27 5.08 10.14
C ASP A 214 -1.07 6.38 10.21
N MET A 215 -1.51 6.92 9.08
CA MET A 215 -2.32 8.13 9.02
C MET A 215 -3.63 7.87 8.30
N ARG A 216 -4.75 8.43 8.80
CA ARG A 216 -6.07 8.26 8.18
C ARG A 216 -6.07 8.76 6.74
N GLU A 217 -5.39 9.87 6.47
CA GLU A 217 -5.33 10.57 5.19
C GLU A 217 -4.59 9.78 4.11
N THR A 218 -3.71 8.84 4.49
CA THR A 218 -2.98 7.98 3.54
C THR A 218 -3.55 6.57 3.52
N MET A 219 -3.89 6.04 4.70
CA MET A 219 -4.38 4.67 4.86
C MET A 219 -5.76 4.49 4.22
N MET A 220 -6.70 5.43 4.42
CA MET A 220 -8.04 5.30 3.86
C MET A 220 -8.04 5.35 2.32
N PRO A 221 -7.32 6.29 1.67
CA PRO A 221 -7.12 6.22 0.22
C PRO A 221 -6.36 4.97 -0.24
N LEU A 222 -5.38 4.47 0.51
CA LEU A 222 -4.66 3.23 0.17
C LEU A 222 -5.63 2.04 0.10
N VAL A 223 -6.43 1.80 1.14
CA VAL A 223 -7.35 0.65 1.15
C VAL A 223 -8.49 0.81 0.15
N LYS A 224 -8.95 2.05 -0.12
CA LYS A 224 -9.89 2.32 -1.20
C LYS A 224 -9.29 1.98 -2.56
N LEU A 225 -8.04 2.35 -2.82
CA LEU A 225 -7.32 1.98 -4.04
C LEU A 225 -7.21 0.46 -4.18
N LEU A 226 -6.68 -0.22 -3.16
CA LEU A 226 -6.46 -1.67 -3.21
C LEU A 226 -7.76 -2.49 -3.24
N SER A 227 -8.86 -1.90 -2.77
CA SER A 227 -10.18 -2.55 -2.75
C SER A 227 -11.07 -2.22 -3.94
N ARG A 228 -10.56 -1.49 -4.94
CA ARG A 228 -11.29 -1.29 -6.20
C ARG A 228 -11.59 -2.65 -6.81
N LYS A 229 -12.82 -2.81 -7.31
CA LYS A 229 -13.32 -4.07 -7.86
C LYS A 229 -12.35 -4.65 -8.90
N GLU A 230 -11.91 -3.83 -9.85
CA GLU A 230 -11.01 -4.26 -10.92
C GLU A 230 -9.61 -4.68 -10.44
N LEU A 231 -9.15 -4.19 -9.28
CA LEU A 231 -7.88 -4.61 -8.67
C LEU A 231 -8.04 -5.88 -7.85
N LYS A 232 -9.10 -5.97 -7.05
CA LYS A 232 -9.43 -7.20 -6.29
C LYS A 232 -9.55 -8.40 -7.21
N GLU A 233 -10.26 -8.26 -8.33
CA GLU A 233 -10.38 -9.33 -9.34
C GLU A 233 -9.02 -9.76 -9.90
N LYS A 234 -8.09 -8.81 -10.13
CA LYS A 234 -6.74 -9.13 -10.60
C LYS A 234 -5.87 -9.80 -9.55
N PHE A 235 -6.05 -9.50 -8.27
CA PHE A 235 -5.28 -10.13 -7.20
C PHE A 235 -5.75 -11.55 -6.88
N THR A 236 -7.02 -11.87 -7.13
CA THR A 236 -7.62 -13.17 -6.75
C THR A 236 -8.07 -14.02 -7.93
N THR A 237 -7.75 -13.64 -9.17
CA THR A 237 -8.11 -14.43 -10.35
C THR A 237 -7.41 -15.80 -10.34
N SER A 238 -8.14 -16.84 -10.75
CA SER A 238 -7.58 -18.19 -10.89
C SER A 238 -6.67 -18.33 -12.13
N ASP A 239 -6.77 -17.40 -13.08
CA ASP A 239 -5.91 -17.36 -14.25
C ASP A 239 -4.55 -16.74 -13.90
N GLN A 240 -3.54 -17.62 -13.72
CA GLN A 240 -2.17 -17.24 -13.40
C GLN A 240 -1.55 -16.25 -14.40
N SER A 241 -2.01 -16.22 -15.66
CA SER A 241 -1.49 -15.27 -16.66
C SER A 241 -1.98 -13.83 -16.43
N GLN A 242 -3.10 -13.67 -15.72
CA GLN A 242 -3.77 -12.39 -15.45
C GLN A 242 -3.62 -11.92 -14.01
N VAL A 243 -3.11 -12.77 -13.12
CA VAL A 243 -2.81 -12.42 -11.72
C VAL A 243 -1.88 -11.22 -11.66
N ALA A 244 -2.27 -10.25 -10.84
CA ALA A 244 -1.37 -9.20 -10.37
C ALA A 244 -0.97 -9.49 -8.92
N GLU A 245 0.28 -9.23 -8.57
CA GLU A 245 0.78 -9.42 -7.21
C GLU A 245 0.60 -8.14 -6.40
N LEU A 246 0.00 -8.22 -5.22
CA LEU A 246 0.04 -7.16 -4.22
C LEU A 246 1.21 -7.42 -3.27
N ILE A 247 2.20 -6.53 -3.28
CA ILE A 247 3.44 -6.66 -2.51
C ILE A 247 3.55 -5.48 -1.55
N PHE A 248 3.95 -5.75 -0.31
CA PHE A 248 4.30 -4.72 0.66
C PHE A 248 5.82 -4.66 0.77
N TYR A 249 6.40 -3.54 0.34
CA TYR A 249 7.82 -3.22 0.43
C TYR A 249 8.10 -2.41 1.68
#